data_AF-A0A432RK76-F1
#
_entry.id   AF-A0A432RK76-F1
#
_cell.length_a   1.000
_cell.length_b   1.000
_cell.length_c   1.000
_cell.angle_alpha   90.00
_cell.angle_beta   90.00
_cell.angle_gamma   90.00
#
_symmetry.space_group_name_H-M   'P 1'
#
loop_
_entity.id
_entity.type
_entity.pdbx_description
1 polymer ?
#
loop_
_entity_poly.entity_id
_entity_poly.type
_entity_poly.pdbx_seq_one_letter_code
_entity_poly.pdbx_strand_id
1 'polypeptide(L)' 'MAILIARNGHQTCLWGRNREHLANLKANRCNARYLPDIELPENLQFSSALEECVQNQDIILVAVPSHAFRSTLE' A
#
# COMPACT_ATOMS: atom_id res chain seq x y z
N MET A 1 -3.49 -5.96 5.33
CA MET A 1 -3.27 -7.05 4.36
C MET A 1 -1.97 -6.92 3.57
N ALA A 2 -1.63 -5.76 3.00
CA ALA A 2 -0.38 -5.59 2.23
C ALA A 2 0.89 -6.09 2.97
N ILE A 3 1.00 -5.81 4.27
CA ILE A 3 2.11 -6.30 5.12
C ILE A 3 2.16 -7.83 5.19
N LEU A 4 1.01 -8.50 5.27
CA LEU A 4 0.95 -9.97 5.33
C LEU A 4 1.44 -10.58 4.02
N ILE A 5 1.01 -10.03 2.88
CA ILE A 5 1.43 -10.48 1.55
C ILE A 5 2.94 -10.28 1.37
N ALA A 6 3.45 -9.12 1.78
CA ALA A 6 4.88 -8.82 1.75
C ALA A 6 5.68 -9.76 2.67
N ARG A 7 5.20 -10.04 3.90
CA ARG A 7 5.85 -11.00 4.82
C ARG A 7 5.87 -12.42 4.28
N ASN A 8 4.91 -12.80 3.43
CA ASN A 8 4.90 -14.08 2.74
C ASN A 8 5.87 -14.14 1.54
N GLY A 9 6.69 -13.12 1.34
CA GLY A 9 7.76 -13.11 0.33
C GLY A 9 7.38 -12.49 -1.02
N HIS A 10 6.15 -12.00 -1.19
CA HIS A 10 5.71 -11.41 -2.44
C HIS A 10 6.11 -9.93 -2.56
N GLN A 11 6.58 -9.51 -3.74
CA GLN A 11 6.73 -8.10 -4.06
C GLN A 11 5.36 -7.43 -4.03
N THR A 12 5.19 -6.41 -3.19
CA THR A 12 3.87 -5.82 -2.93
C THR A 12 3.93 -4.31 -3.10
N CYS A 13 3.05 -3.73 -3.91
CA CYS A 13 2.85 -2.28 -4.00
C CYS A 13 1.63 -1.88 -3.17
N LEU A 14 1.82 -0.98 -2.18
CA LEU A 14 0.71 -0.34 -1.49
C LEU A 14 0.43 1.02 -2.12
N TRP A 15 -0.75 1.13 -2.72
CA TRP A 15 -1.27 2.40 -3.19
C TRP A 15 -2.02 3.16 -2.09
N GLY A 16 -1.95 4.49 -2.14
CA GLY A 16 -2.75 5.37 -1.29
C GLY A 16 -2.88 6.78 -1.87
N ARG A 17 -4.06 7.39 -1.68
CA ARG A 17 -4.35 8.75 -2.21
C ARG A 17 -3.56 9.85 -1.51
N ASN A 18 -3.26 9.69 -0.22
CA ASN A 18 -2.55 10.71 0.56
C ASN A 18 -1.03 10.53 0.41
N ARG A 19 -0.42 11.37 -0.43
CA ARG A 19 1.02 11.36 -0.73
C ARG A 19 1.88 11.56 0.50
N GLU A 20 1.51 12.49 1.37
CA GLU A 20 2.26 12.81 2.59
C GLU A 20 2.25 11.64 3.57
N HIS A 21 1.10 10.97 3.71
CA HIS A 21 1.00 9.76 4.51
C HIS A 21 1.89 8.63 3.96
N LEU A 22 1.88 8.41 2.64
CA LEU A 22 2.75 7.40 2.02
C LEU A 22 4.23 7.75 2.15
N ALA A 23 4.60 9.02 2.02
CA ALA A 23 5.98 9.47 2.22
C ALA A 23 6.45 9.19 3.65
N ASN A 24 5.60 9.47 4.64
CA ASN A 24 5.88 9.14 6.04
C ASN A 24 6.02 7.62 6.27
N LEU A 25 5.15 6.80 5.67
CA LEU A 25 5.26 5.33 5.74
C LEU A 25 6.55 4.83 5.10
N LYS A 26 6.93 5.41 3.96
CA LYS A 26 8.16 5.05 3.24
C LYS A 26 9.42 5.44 4.02
N ALA A 27 9.44 6.64 4.60
CA ALA A 27 10.59 7.16 5.35
C ALA A 27 10.77 6.43 6.69
N ASN A 28 9.69 6.26 7.45
CA ASN A 28 9.75 5.66 8.78
C ASN A 28 9.70 4.14 8.75
N ARG A 29 9.36 3.54 7.59
CA ARG A 29 9.17 2.09 7.43
C ARG A 29 8.27 1.48 8.51
N CYS A 30 7.34 2.27 9.02
CA CYS A 30 6.45 1.91 10.12
C CYS A 30 5.13 2.67 9.96
N ASN A 31 4.01 1.99 10.23
CA ASN A 31 2.71 2.63 10.26
C ASN A 31 2.31 2.94 11.71
N ALA A 32 2.99 3.88 12.35
CA ALA A 32 2.79 4.18 13.77
C ALA A 32 1.33 4.49 14.15
N ARG A 33 0.54 5.00 13.19
CA ARG A 33 -0.88 5.33 13.40
C ARG A 33 -1.78 4.11 13.57
N TYR A 34 -1.51 3.04 12.82
CA TYR A 34 -2.41 1.88 12.76
C TYR A 34 -1.75 0.58 13.23
N LEU A 35 -0.42 0.52 13.23
CA LEU A 35 0.41 -0.62 13.60
C LEU A 35 1.69 -0.09 14.26
N PRO A 36 1.60 0.44 15.51
CA PRO A 36 2.79 0.84 16.25
C PRO A 36 3.73 -0.34 16.45
N ASP A 37 5.03 -0.05 16.49
CA ASP A 37 6.12 -1.01 16.73
C ASP A 37 6.27 -2.14 15.69
N ILE A 38 5.56 -2.05 14.56
CA ILE A 38 5.69 -2.99 13.46
C ILE A 38 6.47 -2.37 12.32
N GLU A 39 7.67 -2.90 12.10
CA GLU A 39 8.46 -2.59 10.91
C GLU A 39 7.81 -3.20 9.65
N LEU A 40 7.74 -2.37 8.61
CA LEU A 40 7.19 -2.73 7.32
C LEU A 40 8.27 -3.52 6.54
N PRO A 41 7.92 -4.63 5.86
CA PRO A 41 8.88 -5.48 5.13
C PRO A 41 9.46 -4.78 3.89
N GLU A 42 10.77 -4.86 3.64
CA GLU A 42 11.46 -4.10 2.57
C GLU A 42 10.87 -4.27 1.16
N ASN A 43 10.32 -5.44 0.86
CA ASN A 43 9.61 -5.76 -0.39
C ASN A 43 8.21 -5.13 -0.50
N LEU A 44 7.78 -4.35 0.50
CA LEU A 44 6.60 -3.50 0.46
C LEU A 44 6.98 -2.11 -0.05
N GLN A 45 6.57 -1.82 -1.28
CA GLN A 45 6.72 -0.52 -1.92
C GLN A 45 5.48 0.35 -1.71
N PHE A 46 5.64 1.66 -1.83
CA PHE A 46 4.56 2.64 -1.69
C PHE A 46 4.53 3.54 -2.92
N SER A 47 3.36 3.69 -3.55
CA SER A 47 3.15 4.68 -4.60
C SER A 47 1.82 5.39 -4.42
N SER A 48 1.78 6.66 -4.83
CA SER A 48 0.54 7.44 -4.92
C SER A 48 -0.08 7.43 -6.32
N ALA A 49 0.68 6.99 -7.32
CA ALA A 49 0.18 6.75 -8.66
C ALA A 49 -0.44 5.35 -8.70
N LEU A 50 -1.72 5.28 -9.04
CA LEU A 50 -2.44 4.01 -9.06
C LEU A 50 -1.92 3.15 -10.22
N GLU A 51 -1.70 3.79 -11.36
CA GLU A 51 -1.21 3.22 -12.60
C GLU A 51 0.10 2.45 -12.37
N GLU A 52 1.05 3.05 -11.66
CA GLU A 52 2.33 2.40 -11.32
C GLU A 52 2.15 1.16 -10.45
N CYS A 53 1.22 1.19 -9.49
CA CYS A 53 0.99 0.05 -8.60
C CYS A 53 0.24 -1.10 -9.27
N VAL A 54 -0.55 -0.85 -10.32
CA VAL A 54 -1.31 -1.90 -11.01
C VAL A 54 -0.60 -2.47 -12.23
N GLN A 55 0.34 -1.71 -12.80
CA GLN A 55 1.06 -2.13 -13.99
C GLN A 55 1.92 -3.37 -13.70
N ASN A 56 1.79 -4.40 -14.55
CA ASN A 56 2.55 -5.65 -14.47
C ASN A 56 2.35 -6.43 -13.14
N GLN A 57 1.20 -6.29 -12.49
CA GLN A 57 0.84 -7.10 -11.33
C GLN A 57 -0.15 -8.21 -11.70
N ASP A 58 0.09 -9.42 -11.17
CA ASP A 58 -0.81 -10.56 -11.37
C ASP A 58 -2.08 -10.48 -10.52
N ILE A 59 -2.00 -9.82 -9.36
CA ILE A 59 -3.08 -9.76 -8.36
C ILE A 59 -3.24 -8.33 -7.87
N ILE A 60 -4.48 -7.82 -7.93
CA ILE A 60 -4.86 -6.51 -7.40
C ILE A 60 -5.86 -6.71 -6.25
N LEU A 61 -5.49 -6.25 -5.06
CA LEU A 61 -6.38 -6.22 -3.89
C LEU A 61 -6.87 -4.80 -3.64
N VAL A 62 -8.16 -4.57 -3.86
CA VAL A 62 -8.79 -3.27 -3.62
C VAL A 62 -9.35 -3.22 -2.20
N ALA A 63 -8.70 -2.46 -1.32
CA ALA A 63 -9.05 -2.34 0.10
C ALA A 63 -9.42 -0.89 0.49
N VAL A 64 -10.27 -0.24 -0.31
CA VAL A 64 -10.80 1.11 -0.05
C VAL A 64 -12.19 1.04 0.58
N PRO A 65 -12.65 2.08 1.31
CA PRO A 65 -14.02 2.15 1.79
C PRO A 65 -15.05 2.02 0.66
N SER A 66 -16.20 1.37 0.91
CA SER A 66 -17.18 1.06 -0.13
C SER A 66 -17.67 2.28 -0.92
N HIS A 67 -17.84 3.43 -0.26
CA HIS A 67 -18.27 4.67 -0.91
C HIS A 67 -17.21 5.27 -1.85
N ALA A 68 -15.93 4.95 -1.63
CA ALA A 68 -14.81 5.41 -2.46
C ALA A 68 -14.44 4.42 -3.57
N PHE A 69 -14.97 3.19 -3.52
CA PHE A 69 -14.61 2.10 -4.43
C PHE A 69 -14.77 2.49 -5.91
N ARG A 70 -15.98 2.93 -6.29
CA ARG A 70 -16.28 3.36 -7.67
C ARG A 70 -15.31 4.44 -8.14
N SER A 71 -15.20 5.54 -7.40
CA SER A 71 -14.29 6.65 -7.72
C SER A 71 -12.80 6.29 -7.75
N THR A 72 -12.42 5.11 -7.24
CA THR A 72 -11.02 4.63 -7.28
C THR A 72 -10.72 3.91 -8.58
N LEU A 73 -11.73 3.34 -9.23
CA LEU A 73 -11.58 2.45 -10.39
C LEU A 73 -12.13 3.04 -11.69
N GLU A 74 -12.63 4.27 -11.63
CA GLU A 74 -13.00 5.08 -12.80
C GLU A 74 -11.77 5.77 -13.36
#